data_AF-A0ABD0AGP4-F1
#
_entry.id   AF-A0ABD0AGP4-F1
#
_cell.length_a   1.000
_cell.length_b   1.000
_cell.length_c   1.000
_cell.angle_alpha   90.00
_cell.angle_beta   90.00
_cell.angle_gamma   90.00
#
_symmetry.space_group_name_H-M   'P 1'
#
loop_
_entity.id
_entity.type
_entity.pdbx_description
1 polymer ?
#
loop_
_entity_poly.entity_id
_entity_poly.type
_entity_poly.pdbx_seq_one_letter_code
_entity_poly.pdbx_strand_id
1 'polypeptide(L)'
;MTGWGPNEYTPIGNLHGYEYTDRLKDLHLPALITSGTDDLCTPLVAKSMYDHLPNSRWVLFAGCGHMPFVQENAKYQKLLSDWLISQD
;
A
#
# COMPACT_ATOMS: atom_id res chain seq x y z
N MET A 1 9.63 -4.66 23.04
CA MET A 1 9.17 -4.86 21.65
C MET A 1 8.34 -3.64 21.31
N THR A 2 8.72 -2.81 20.33
CA THR A 2 7.91 -1.63 20.01
C THR A 2 7.41 -1.70 18.58
N GLY A 3 6.11 -1.43 18.41
CA GLY A 3 5.42 -1.46 17.11
C GLY A 3 5.23 -2.87 16.57
N TRP A 4 6.07 -3.26 15.60
CA TRP A 4 5.89 -4.47 14.79
C TRP A 4 6.45 -5.74 15.43
N GLY A 5 7.65 -5.69 16.00
CA GLY A 5 8.36 -6.89 16.49
C GLY A 5 9.85 -6.81 16.19
N PRO A 6 10.60 -7.92 16.21
CA PRO A 6 12.04 -7.91 15.96
C PRO A 6 12.43 -7.69 14.48
N ASN A 7 11.55 -8.00 13.51
CA ASN A 7 11.75 -7.76 12.07
C ASN A 7 10.42 -7.88 11.30
N GLU A 8 10.45 -7.60 9.98
CA GLU A 8 9.29 -7.65 9.07
C GLU A 8 8.52 -8.99 9.08
N TYR A 9 9.22 -10.10 9.31
CA TYR A 9 8.64 -11.44 9.28
C TYR A 9 8.06 -11.90 10.63
N THR A 10 8.22 -11.09 11.68
CA THR A 10 7.84 -11.47 13.04
C THR A 10 6.96 -10.40 13.70
N PRO A 11 5.70 -10.24 13.26
CA PRO A 11 4.80 -9.17 13.72
C PRO A 11 4.19 -9.45 15.11
N ILE A 12 5.03 -9.65 16.13
CA ILE A 12 4.62 -10.01 17.50
C ILE A 12 4.65 -8.82 18.49
N GLY A 13 4.81 -7.60 17.98
CA GLY A 13 4.85 -6.39 18.78
C GLY A 13 3.47 -5.88 19.19
N ASN A 14 3.40 -4.60 19.58
CA ASN A 14 2.17 -3.95 20.03
C ASN A 14 1.10 -3.85 18.94
N LEU A 15 1.48 -3.92 17.67
CA LEU A 15 0.56 -3.86 16.52
C LEU A 15 0.05 -5.23 16.04
N HIS A 16 0.39 -6.33 16.70
CA HIS A 16 0.02 -7.68 16.25
C HIS A 16 -1.49 -7.90 16.04
N GLY A 17 -2.33 -7.19 16.81
CA GLY A 17 -3.80 -7.24 16.72
C GLY A 17 -4.43 -5.99 16.13
N TYR A 18 -3.65 -5.10 15.53
CA TYR A 18 -4.17 -3.88 14.93
C TYR A 18 -4.95 -4.21 13.65
N GLU A 19 -6.23 -3.86 13.61
CA GLU A 19 -7.10 -4.00 12.45
C GLU A 19 -7.93 -2.71 12.27
N TYR A 20 -8.00 -2.21 11.04
CA TYR A 20 -8.72 -0.99 10.67
C TYR A 20 -9.44 -1.08 9.32
N THR A 21 -9.42 -2.23 8.65
CA THR A 21 -9.96 -2.44 7.29
C THR A 21 -11.45 -2.08 7.21
N ASP A 22 -12.24 -2.46 8.21
CA ASP A 22 -13.68 -2.16 8.27
C ASP A 22 -14.03 -0.67 8.25
N ARG A 23 -13.08 0.19 8.66
CA ARG A 23 -13.24 1.64 8.73
C ARG A 23 -12.76 2.35 7.47
N LEU A 24 -12.07 1.67 6.56
CA LEU A 24 -11.58 2.28 5.32
C LEU A 24 -12.72 2.75 4.42
N LYS A 25 -13.90 2.12 4.50
CA LYS A 25 -15.11 2.53 3.77
C LYS A 25 -15.59 3.94 4.09
N ASP A 26 -15.25 4.45 5.28
CA ASP A 26 -15.62 5.79 5.74
C ASP A 26 -14.66 6.87 5.18
N LEU A 27 -13.57 6.48 4.51
CA LEU A 27 -12.61 7.38 3.88
C LEU A 27 -13.04 7.67 2.43
N HIS A 28 -13.63 8.84 2.23
CA HIS A 28 -14.13 9.26 0.91
C HIS A 28 -13.13 10.07 0.08
N LEU A 29 -11.94 10.36 0.61
CA LEU A 29 -10.89 11.04 -0.14
C LEU A 29 -10.35 10.13 -1.26
N PRO A 30 -9.92 10.69 -2.41
CA PRO A 30 -9.20 9.93 -3.41
C PRO A 30 -7.93 9.30 -2.84
N ALA A 31 -7.67 8.04 -3.17
CA ALA A 31 -6.49 7.31 -2.67
C ALA A 31 -5.73 6.61 -3.81
N LEU A 32 -4.41 6.70 -3.79
CA LEU A 32 -3.54 5.91 -4.66
C LEU A 32 -2.86 4.82 -3.84
N ILE A 33 -3.07 3.56 -4.24
CA ILE A 33 -2.40 2.38 -3.70
C ILE A 33 -1.33 1.98 -4.71
N THR A 34 -0.10 1.74 -4.23
CA THR A 34 1.00 1.18 -5.03
C THR A 34 1.58 -0.03 -4.31
N SER A 35 1.79 -1.13 -5.02
CA SER A 35 2.43 -2.33 -4.44
C SER A 35 3.25 -3.08 -5.50
N GLY A 36 4.16 -3.94 -5.05
CA GLY A 36 4.91 -4.86 -5.91
C GLY A 36 4.25 -6.23 -6.06
N THR A 37 4.56 -6.99 -7.11
CA THR A 37 4.11 -8.39 -7.24
C THR A 37 4.80 -9.33 -6.26
N ASP A 38 6.02 -8.99 -5.85
CA ASP A 38 6.93 -9.82 -5.07
C ASP A 38 7.10 -9.26 -3.64
N ASP A 39 6.16 -8.41 -3.21
CA ASP A 39 6.16 -7.73 -1.92
C ASP A 39 5.72 -8.68 -0.78
N LEU A 40 6.32 -8.51 0.40
CA LEU A 40 5.87 -9.16 1.64
C LEU A 40 4.45 -8.71 2.00
N CYS A 41 4.14 -7.43 1.76
CA CYS A 41 2.78 -6.94 1.68
C CYS A 41 2.18 -7.40 0.35
N THR A 42 1.76 -8.66 0.31
CA THR A 42 1.38 -9.33 -0.94
C THR A 42 0.28 -8.57 -1.69
N PRO A 43 0.13 -8.77 -3.01
CA PRO A 43 -0.97 -8.19 -3.77
C PRO A 43 -2.35 -8.47 -3.18
N LEU A 44 -2.54 -9.57 -2.44
CA LEU A 44 -3.79 -9.85 -1.73
C LEU A 44 -4.09 -8.82 -0.62
N VAL A 45 -3.06 -8.40 0.13
CA VAL A 45 -3.20 -7.40 1.20
C VAL A 45 -3.52 -6.02 0.59
N ALA A 46 -2.79 -5.63 -0.46
CA ALA A 46 -3.09 -4.39 -1.19
C ALA A 46 -4.48 -4.40 -1.83
N LYS A 47 -4.94 -5.55 -2.35
CA LYS A 47 -6.30 -5.73 -2.85
C LYS A 47 -7.35 -5.52 -1.74
N SER A 48 -7.09 -5.99 -0.52
CA SER A 48 -7.99 -5.75 0.62
C SER A 48 -8.19 -4.25 0.85
N MET A 49 -7.11 -3.45 0.81
CA MET A 49 -7.25 -1.99 0.90
C MET A 49 -8.05 -1.41 -0.26
N TYR A 50 -7.79 -1.85 -1.50
CA TYR A 50 -8.51 -1.40 -2.69
C TYR A 50 -10.02 -1.69 -2.62
N ASP A 51 -10.39 -2.89 -2.16
CA ASP A 51 -11.79 -3.31 -2.05
C ASP A 51 -12.56 -2.51 -1.00
N HIS A 52 -11.88 -2.00 0.05
CA HIS A 52 -12.52 -1.26 1.14
C HIS A 52 -12.42 0.27 1.01
N LEU A 53 -11.54 0.80 0.15
CA LEU A 53 -11.43 2.24 -0.11
C LEU A 53 -12.28 2.62 -1.34
N PRO A 54 -13.42 3.33 -1.16
CA PRO A 54 -14.40 3.54 -2.22
C PRO A 54 -13.88 4.34 -3.42
N ASN A 55 -12.93 5.25 -3.19
CA ASN A 55 -12.38 6.15 -4.19
C ASN A 55 -10.89 5.88 -4.43
N SER A 56 -10.51 4.61 -4.48
CA SER A 56 -9.11 4.20 -4.67
C SER A 56 -8.75 3.81 -6.10
N ARG A 57 -7.49 4.08 -6.46
CA ARG A 57 -6.81 3.54 -7.63
C ARG A 57 -5.67 2.67 -7.14
N TRP A 58 -5.50 1.48 -7.72
CA TRP A 58 -4.37 0.62 -7.42
C TRP A 58 -3.48 0.42 -8.65
N VAL A 59 -2.16 0.57 -8.45
CA VAL A 59 -1.14 0.20 -9.44
C VAL A 59 -0.19 -0.85 -8.87
N LEU A 60 -0.15 -1.99 -9.56
CA LEU A 60 0.73 -3.11 -9.25
C LEU A 60 1.99 -3.06 -10.12
N PHE A 61 3.17 -3.07 -9.49
CA PHE A 61 4.47 -3.04 -10.14
C PHE A 61 5.03 -4.45 -10.29
N ALA A 62 5.07 -4.96 -11.53
CA ALA A 62 5.61 -6.28 -11.84
C ALA A 62 7.10 -6.38 -11.51
N GLY A 63 7.51 -7.48 -10.86
CA GLY A 63 8.90 -7.77 -10.46
C GLY A 63 9.43 -6.87 -9.34
N CYS A 64 8.59 -6.02 -8.76
CA CYS A 64 8.95 -5.21 -7.60
C CYS A 64 8.55 -5.90 -6.30
N GLY A 65 9.36 -5.71 -5.27
CA GLY A 65 9.02 -6.05 -3.89
C GLY A 65 8.45 -4.83 -3.18
N HIS A 66 8.87 -4.64 -1.92
CA HIS A 66 8.32 -3.60 -1.03
C HIS A 66 8.61 -2.16 -1.45
N MET A 67 9.62 -1.93 -2.29
CA MET A 67 10.07 -0.58 -2.64
C MET A 67 9.99 -0.30 -4.15
N PRO A 68 8.79 -0.30 -4.78
CA PRO A 68 8.65 0.06 -6.19
C PRO A 68 9.21 1.45 -6.53
N PHE A 69 9.18 2.38 -5.58
CA PHE A 69 9.75 3.72 -5.75
C PHE A 69 11.28 3.73 -5.86
N VAL A 70 11.96 2.67 -5.45
CA VAL A 70 13.41 2.48 -5.68
C VAL A 70 13.64 1.63 -6.93
N GLN A 71 12.93 0.51 -7.05
CA GLN A 71 13.14 -0.47 -8.10
C GLN A 71 12.72 0.04 -9.49
N GLU A 72 11.64 0.80 -9.56
CA GLU A 72 11.02 1.34 -10.78
C GLU A 72 10.83 2.86 -10.63
N ASN A 73 11.87 3.55 -10.17
CA ASN A 73 11.81 4.94 -9.71
C ASN A 73 11.16 5.90 -10.73
N ALA A 74 11.61 5.89 -11.99
CA ALA A 74 11.08 6.78 -13.02
C ALA A 74 9.58 6.56 -13.27
N LYS A 75 9.14 5.29 -13.30
CA LYS A 75 7.73 4.92 -13.46
C LYS A 75 6.90 5.34 -12.24
N TYR A 76 7.41 5.11 -11.04
CA TYR A 76 6.76 5.53 -9.80
C TYR A 76 6.60 7.06 -9.72
N GLN A 77 7.66 7.81 -10.00
CA GLN A 77 7.66 9.28 -9.99
C GLN A 77 6.67 9.85 -11.00
N LYS A 78 6.64 9.29 -12.22
CA LYS A 78 5.67 9.68 -13.24
C LYS A 78 4.24 9.41 -12.77
N LEU A 79 3.97 8.20 -12.29
CA LEU A 79 2.64 7.81 -11.78
C LEU A 79 2.16 8.74 -10.68
N LEU A 80 3.01 9.00 -9.68
CA LEU A 80 2.67 9.83 -8.54
C LEU A 80 2.39 11.27 -8.96
N SER A 81 3.26 11.85 -9.82
CA SER A 81 3.07 13.20 -10.35
C SER A 81 1.79 13.32 -11.17
N ASP A 82 1.56 12.41 -12.12
CA ASP A 82 0.34 12.39 -12.93
C ASP A 82 -0.91 12.26 -12.05
N TRP A 83 -0.85 11.43 -11.01
CA TRP A 83 -1.97 11.26 -10.09
C TRP A 83 -2.22 12.54 -9.30
N LEU A 84 -1.20 13.15 -8.70
CA LEU A 84 -1.35 14.40 -7.94
C LEU A 84 -1.96 15.52 -8.80
N ILE A 85 -1.46 15.72 -10.03
CA ILE A 85 -2.02 16.70 -10.99
C ILE A 85 -3.49 16.42 -11.30
N SER A 86 -3.90 15.15 -11.33
CA SER A 86 -5.31 14.78 -11.57
C SER A 86 -6.24 14.99 -10.37
N GLN A 87 -5.69 15.31 -9.18
CA GLN A 87 -6.46 15.59 -7.97
C GLN A 87 -6.55 17.10 -7.62
N ASP A 88 -5.85 17.96 -8.37
CA ASP A 88 -5.98 19.42 -8.29
C ASP A 88 -7.24 19.93 -9.01
#